data_AF-A0A3M8EH14-F1
#
_entry.id   AF-A0A3M8EH14-F1
#
_cell.length_a   1.000
_cell.length_b   1.000
_cell.length_c   1.000
_cell.angle_alpha   90.00
_cell.angle_beta   90.00
_cell.angle_gamma   90.00
#
_symmetry.space_group_name_H-M   'P 1'
#
loop_
_entity.id
_entity.type
_entity.pdbx_description
1 polymer ?
#
loop_
_entity_poly.entity_id
_entity_poly.type
_entity_poly.pdbx_seq_one_letter_code
_entity_poly.pdbx_strand_id
1 'polypeptide(L)'
;MILKNAVLFLIVSLGLLTSGCTTYYYSTVQSYEKELLRNQDGSFRTSRNDLSVNYSFKDLGGKVVYEIHNESEDPVFVDWSRSVIIAEDYAVQLRDNNARFHGDVSTTTFHFSNTNYSASSGSISGRVVLPQSDLFVPPHSKVVYSPMALSRILNLDIPAYLYRKRDIGLSSVRFINFTEEDTPLKFRSYLTIVNDRDKSQTVFEDVFFISEIIKTGSKNDLLSRDVQQRGDIFYIEIVNRNAVTAGWIVAGAAAVGGLILLAPHMPVEEPSTPAF
;
A
#
# COMPACT_ATOMS: atom_id res chain seq x y z
N MET A 1 -38.72 38.18 -7.08
CA MET A 1 -37.50 37.69 -7.77
C MET A 1 -36.26 37.60 -6.87
N ILE A 2 -36.25 38.19 -5.66
CA ILE A 2 -35.07 38.23 -4.77
C ILE A 2 -34.88 36.94 -3.95
N LEU A 3 -35.96 36.25 -3.61
CA LEU A 3 -35.94 35.04 -2.75
C LEU A 3 -35.28 33.81 -3.43
N LYS A 4 -35.35 33.72 -4.76
CA LYS A 4 -34.78 32.60 -5.56
C LYS A 4 -33.25 32.66 -5.62
N ASN A 5 -32.68 33.87 -5.62
CA ASN A 5 -31.23 34.07 -5.63
C ASN A 5 -30.62 33.84 -4.25
N ALA A 6 -31.32 34.22 -3.16
CA ALA A 6 -30.86 33.98 -1.80
C ALA A 6 -30.76 32.47 -1.46
N VAL A 7 -31.73 31.66 -1.92
CA VAL A 7 -31.71 30.20 -1.73
C VAL A 7 -30.61 29.54 -2.56
N LEU A 8 -30.34 30.02 -3.78
CA LEU A 8 -29.24 29.53 -4.62
C LEU A 8 -27.87 29.85 -3.97
N PHE A 9 -27.68 31.05 -3.42
CA PHE A 9 -26.47 31.41 -2.69
C PHE A 9 -26.28 30.59 -1.40
N LEU A 10 -27.37 30.22 -0.72
CA LEU A 10 -27.32 29.39 0.49
C LEU A 10 -27.03 27.91 0.18
N ILE A 11 -27.48 27.39 -0.97
CA ILE A 11 -27.15 26.02 -1.42
C ILE A 11 -25.70 25.95 -1.93
N VAL A 12 -25.21 27.00 -2.61
CA VAL A 12 -23.81 27.08 -3.03
C VAL A 12 -22.88 27.24 -1.84
N SER A 13 -23.23 28.05 -0.83
CA SER A 13 -22.43 28.20 0.40
C SER A 13 -22.46 26.95 1.28
N LEU A 14 -23.58 26.23 1.33
CA LEU A 14 -23.69 24.95 2.05
C LEU A 14 -22.93 23.82 1.33
N GLY A 15 -22.82 23.86 0.00
CA GLY A 15 -22.01 22.95 -0.80
C GLY A 15 -20.49 23.09 -0.60
N LEU A 16 -20.02 24.27 -0.19
CA LEU A 16 -18.61 24.57 0.06
C LEU A 16 -18.09 24.10 1.44
N LEU A 17 -18.98 23.67 2.34
CA LEU A 17 -18.60 23.25 3.71
C LEU A 17 -18.33 21.75 3.85
N THR A 18 -18.28 21.00 2.73
CA THR A 18 -17.92 19.57 2.74
C THR A 18 -16.44 19.35 2.38
N SER A 19 -15.55 20.28 2.75
CA SER A 19 -14.10 20.06 2.66
C SER A 19 -13.72 18.90 3.58
N GLY A 20 -13.55 17.71 3.00
CA GLY A 20 -13.09 16.54 3.74
C GLY A 20 -11.74 16.84 4.38
N CYS A 21 -11.62 16.63 5.69
CA CYS A 21 -10.35 16.78 6.38
C CYS A 21 -9.49 15.56 6.07
N THR A 22 -8.35 15.78 5.40
CA THR A 22 -7.36 14.74 5.19
C THR A 22 -6.45 14.61 6.42
N THR A 23 -6.23 13.39 6.87
CA THR A 23 -5.27 13.07 7.93
C THR A 23 -4.09 12.32 7.33
N TYR A 24 -2.88 12.70 7.71
CA TYR A 24 -1.65 12.05 7.28
C TYR A 24 -1.01 11.32 8.45
N TYR A 25 -0.51 10.12 8.17
CA TYR A 25 0.24 9.29 9.12
C TYR A 25 1.59 8.98 8.51
N TYR A 26 2.65 9.49 9.11
CA TYR A 26 4.03 9.17 8.76
C TYR A 26 4.49 8.05 9.69
N SER A 27 4.95 6.94 9.14
CA SER A 27 5.31 5.75 9.91
C SER A 27 6.76 5.39 9.68
N THR A 28 7.48 5.08 10.76
CA THR A 28 8.88 4.64 10.72
C THR A 28 8.95 3.13 10.93
N VAL A 29 9.56 2.41 10.00
CA VAL A 29 9.83 0.99 10.10
C VAL A 29 11.16 0.75 10.81
N GLN A 30 11.24 -0.27 11.63
CA GLN A 30 12.46 -0.71 12.29
C GLN A 30 12.57 -2.23 12.20
N SER A 31 13.81 -2.73 12.27
CA SER A 31 14.10 -4.15 12.47
C SER A 31 14.79 -4.36 13.81
N TYR A 32 14.57 -5.52 14.41
CA TYR A 32 15.25 -5.98 15.63
C TYR A 32 16.46 -6.89 15.31
N GLU A 33 16.59 -7.38 14.08
CA GLU A 33 17.59 -8.39 13.77
C GLU A 33 18.99 -7.77 13.68
N LYS A 34 19.94 -8.38 14.39
CA LYS A 34 21.33 -7.93 14.40
C LYS A 34 22.04 -8.09 13.06
N GLU A 35 21.54 -8.99 12.21
CA GLU A 35 22.10 -9.30 10.89
C GLU A 35 21.65 -8.29 9.81
N LEU A 36 20.56 -7.55 10.05
CA LEU A 36 20.08 -6.50 9.16
C LEU A 36 20.89 -5.21 9.37
N LEU A 37 21.73 -4.89 8.40
CA LEU A 37 22.51 -3.67 8.39
C LEU A 37 21.63 -2.50 7.93
N ARG A 38 21.47 -1.50 8.79
CA ARG A 38 20.78 -0.26 8.42
C ARG A 38 21.73 0.66 7.65
N ASN A 39 21.41 0.94 6.40
CA ASN A 39 22.15 1.84 5.54
C ASN A 39 21.97 3.31 5.96
N GLN A 40 22.80 4.21 5.41
CA GLN A 40 22.74 5.65 5.70
C GLN A 40 21.40 6.27 5.28
N ASP A 41 20.81 5.75 4.21
CA ASP A 41 19.48 6.14 3.74
C ASP A 41 18.35 5.48 4.55
N GLY A 42 18.64 4.73 5.62
CA GLY A 42 17.64 4.04 6.43
C GLY A 42 17.08 2.75 5.83
N SER A 43 17.50 2.35 4.62
CA SER A 43 17.16 1.02 4.09
C SER A 43 17.85 -0.09 4.89
N PHE A 44 17.33 -1.32 4.82
CA PHE A 44 17.84 -2.46 5.57
C PHE A 44 18.44 -3.50 4.63
N ARG A 45 19.71 -3.85 4.81
CA ARG A 45 20.41 -4.82 3.96
C ARG A 45 20.75 -6.09 4.72
N THR A 46 20.54 -7.22 4.06
CA THR A 46 20.97 -8.55 4.48
C THR A 46 21.64 -9.27 3.31
N SER A 47 22.54 -10.21 3.60
CA SER A 47 23.29 -10.98 2.59
C SER A 47 23.39 -12.45 2.98
N ARG A 48 23.18 -13.34 2.01
CA ARG A 48 23.27 -14.80 2.19
C ARG A 48 23.59 -15.45 0.83
N ASN A 49 24.49 -16.43 0.80
CA ASN A 49 24.79 -17.24 -0.39
C ASN A 49 25.01 -16.42 -1.68
N ASP A 50 25.91 -15.43 -1.64
CA ASP A 50 26.22 -14.53 -2.77
C ASP A 50 25.01 -13.77 -3.34
N LEU A 51 23.98 -13.59 -2.50
CA LEU A 51 22.84 -12.74 -2.76
C LEU A 51 22.77 -11.68 -1.66
N SER A 52 22.39 -10.46 -2.04
CA SER A 52 22.04 -9.44 -1.06
C SER A 52 20.69 -8.81 -1.37
N VAL A 53 19.93 -8.54 -0.31
CA VAL A 53 18.59 -7.96 -0.39
C VAL A 53 18.60 -6.69 0.43
N ASN A 54 18.20 -5.58 -0.19
CA ASN A 54 18.00 -4.30 0.46
C ASN A 54 16.50 -3.96 0.46
N TYR A 55 15.97 -3.73 1.66
CA TYR A 55 14.58 -3.40 1.91
C TYR A 55 14.41 -1.90 2.11
N SER A 56 13.42 -1.31 1.44
CA SER A 56 12.92 0.01 1.79
C SER A 56 11.39 0.08 1.79
N PHE A 57 10.85 0.95 2.63
CA PHE A 57 9.45 1.16 2.91
C PHE A 57 9.16 2.65 2.70
N LYS A 58 9.01 3.06 1.45
CA LYS A 58 8.93 4.47 1.07
C LYS A 58 7.63 4.81 0.36
N ASP A 59 7.46 6.10 0.11
CA ASP A 59 6.34 6.69 -0.62
C ASP A 59 4.96 6.51 0.06
N LEU A 60 3.91 6.77 -0.72
CA LEU A 60 2.52 6.62 -0.28
C LEU A 60 2.18 5.14 -0.07
N GLY A 61 1.66 4.82 1.11
CA GLY A 61 1.21 3.47 1.48
C GLY A 61 2.29 2.56 2.05
N GLY A 62 3.56 3.01 2.12
CA GLY A 62 4.66 2.17 2.56
C GLY A 62 4.92 1.04 1.59
N LYS A 63 5.27 1.38 0.35
CA LYS A 63 5.64 0.38 -0.66
C LYS A 63 6.85 -0.40 -0.17
N VAL A 64 6.71 -1.71 -0.07
CA VAL A 64 7.79 -2.63 0.26
C VAL A 64 8.62 -2.81 -1.00
N VAL A 65 9.81 -2.22 -1.03
CA VAL A 65 10.73 -2.26 -2.16
C VAL A 65 11.86 -3.23 -1.82
N TYR A 66 12.01 -4.24 -2.66
CA TYR A 66 13.10 -5.19 -2.67
C TYR A 66 14.10 -4.78 -3.74
N GLU A 67 15.33 -4.43 -3.35
CA GLU A 67 16.47 -4.39 -4.26
C GLU A 67 17.28 -5.66 -4.05
N ILE A 68 17.26 -6.54 -5.04
CA ILE A 68 17.87 -7.87 -4.99
C ILE A 68 19.11 -7.83 -5.87
N HIS A 69 20.26 -8.11 -5.29
CA HIS A 69 21.55 -8.14 -5.96
C HIS A 69 22.05 -9.59 -6.03
N ASN A 70 22.29 -10.04 -7.25
CA ASN A 70 22.94 -11.31 -7.52
C ASN A 70 24.45 -11.07 -7.67
N GLU A 71 25.21 -11.48 -6.66
CA GLU A 71 26.67 -11.39 -6.62
C GLU A 71 27.32 -12.71 -7.06
N SER A 72 26.52 -13.72 -7.39
CA SER A 72 26.97 -15.02 -7.88
C SER A 72 27.19 -15.04 -9.41
N GLU A 73 27.84 -16.10 -9.88
CA GLU A 73 28.11 -16.36 -11.31
C GLU A 73 26.90 -16.95 -12.06
N ASP A 74 25.93 -17.51 -11.34
CA ASP A 74 24.77 -18.18 -11.92
C ASP A 74 23.54 -17.25 -11.87
N PRO A 75 22.64 -17.28 -12.86
CA PRO A 75 21.40 -16.53 -12.79
C PRO A 75 20.51 -17.08 -11.67
N VAL A 76 19.70 -16.19 -11.09
CA VAL A 76 18.72 -16.56 -10.07
C VAL A 76 17.32 -16.06 -10.42
N PHE A 77 16.32 -16.69 -9.84
CA PHE A 77 14.91 -16.37 -10.02
C PHE A 77 14.27 -16.11 -8.66
N VAL A 78 13.54 -15.00 -8.53
CA VAL A 78 12.70 -14.78 -7.35
C VAL A 78 11.39 -15.54 -7.54
N ASP A 79 11.13 -16.46 -6.63
CA ASP A 79 9.92 -17.26 -6.63
C ASP A 79 8.83 -16.54 -5.82
N TRP A 80 7.97 -15.80 -6.52
CA TRP A 80 6.87 -15.06 -5.90
C TRP A 80 5.75 -15.96 -5.39
N SER A 81 5.66 -17.21 -5.84
CA SER A 81 4.67 -18.17 -5.35
C SER A 81 5.00 -18.61 -3.92
N ARG A 82 6.30 -18.60 -3.57
CA ARG A 82 6.84 -18.93 -2.25
C ARG A 82 7.43 -17.72 -1.52
N SER A 83 7.02 -16.52 -1.91
CA SER A 83 7.41 -15.27 -1.25
C SER A 83 6.20 -14.51 -0.75
N VAL A 84 6.17 -14.22 0.55
CA VAL A 84 5.01 -13.66 1.26
C VAL A 84 5.45 -12.67 2.33
N ILE A 85 4.56 -11.76 2.70
CA ILE A 85 4.65 -11.05 3.97
C ILE A 85 3.75 -11.77 4.96
N ILE A 86 4.27 -12.08 6.13
CA ILE A 86 3.50 -12.68 7.23
C ILE A 86 3.29 -11.58 8.25
N ALA A 87 2.05 -11.20 8.48
CA ALA A 87 1.67 -10.21 9.48
C ALA A 87 0.79 -10.90 10.52
N GLU A 88 1.15 -10.76 11.80
CA GLU A 88 0.53 -11.52 12.90
C GLU A 88 0.52 -13.04 12.60
N ASP A 89 -0.64 -13.60 12.24
CA ASP A 89 -0.88 -15.02 11.99
C ASP A 89 -1.30 -15.37 10.55
N TYR A 90 -1.33 -14.40 9.63
CA TYR A 90 -1.73 -14.63 8.24
C TYR A 90 -0.66 -14.21 7.20
N ALA A 91 -0.61 -14.97 6.11
CA ALA A 91 0.28 -14.72 4.98
C ALA A 91 -0.41 -13.89 3.90
N VAL A 92 0.23 -12.78 3.51
CA VAL A 92 -0.18 -11.93 2.39
C VAL A 92 0.76 -12.16 1.23
N GLN A 93 0.20 -12.59 0.10
CA GLN A 93 0.95 -12.76 -1.13
C GLN A 93 1.50 -11.42 -1.60
N LEU A 94 2.79 -11.41 -1.92
CA LEU A 94 3.48 -10.23 -2.42
C LEU A 94 2.87 -9.77 -3.75
N ARG A 95 2.61 -10.69 -4.69
CA ARG A 95 2.04 -10.32 -5.99
C ARG A 95 0.54 -10.59 -6.07
N ASP A 96 -0.23 -9.54 -6.36
CA ASP A 96 -1.60 -9.71 -6.84
C ASP A 96 -1.55 -10.02 -8.33
N ASN A 97 -1.90 -11.26 -8.70
CA ASN A 97 -1.95 -11.65 -10.11
C ASN A 97 -3.30 -11.31 -10.77
N ASN A 98 -4.19 -10.58 -10.08
CA ASN A 98 -5.49 -10.24 -10.64
C ASN A 98 -5.42 -8.90 -11.37
N ALA A 99 -5.42 -8.94 -12.70
CA ALA A 99 -5.68 -7.77 -13.51
C ALA A 99 -7.19 -7.55 -13.59
N ARG A 100 -7.67 -6.36 -13.18
CA ARG A 100 -9.05 -5.95 -13.42
C ARG A 100 -9.09 -5.12 -14.69
N PHE A 101 -10.11 -5.34 -15.51
CA PHE A 101 -10.37 -4.47 -16.65
C PHE A 101 -11.79 -3.95 -16.58
N HIS A 102 -11.95 -2.71 -17.04
CA HIS A 102 -13.22 -2.05 -17.24
C HIS A 102 -13.19 -1.41 -18.63
N GLY A 103 -14.28 -1.56 -19.37
CA GLY A 103 -14.43 -0.97 -20.68
C GLY A 103 -15.85 -0.45 -20.86
N ASP A 104 -15.96 0.72 -21.45
CA ASP A 104 -17.24 1.30 -21.85
C ASP A 104 -17.42 1.12 -23.35
N VAL A 105 -18.60 0.67 -23.75
CA VAL A 105 -18.99 0.49 -25.14
C VAL A 105 -20.12 1.46 -25.43
N SER A 106 -19.91 2.37 -26.39
CA SER A 106 -20.95 3.24 -26.93
C SER A 106 -21.14 2.94 -28.41
N THR A 107 -22.36 2.69 -28.84
CA THR A 107 -22.70 2.44 -30.24
C THR A 107 -23.81 3.37 -30.67
N THR A 108 -23.65 3.97 -31.85
CA THR A 108 -24.70 4.73 -32.52
C THR A 108 -25.00 4.08 -33.85
N THR A 109 -26.24 3.64 -34.05
CA THR A 109 -26.67 2.99 -35.29
C THR A 109 -27.65 3.89 -36.03
N PHE A 110 -27.43 4.07 -37.32
CA PHE A 110 -28.35 4.78 -38.20
C PHE A 110 -29.26 3.79 -38.93
N HIS A 111 -30.57 3.97 -38.80
CA HIS A 111 -31.57 3.15 -39.46
C HIS A 111 -32.08 3.87 -40.72
N PHE A 112 -31.61 3.43 -41.90
CA PHE A 112 -31.97 4.01 -43.20
C PHE A 112 -33.46 3.95 -43.55
N SER A 113 -34.19 2.94 -43.05
CA SER A 113 -35.62 2.76 -43.36
C SER A 113 -36.51 3.86 -42.81
N ASN A 114 -36.16 4.42 -41.63
CA ASN A 114 -36.95 5.45 -40.93
C ASN A 114 -36.14 6.72 -40.62
N THR A 115 -34.96 6.89 -41.24
CA THR A 115 -34.09 8.07 -41.09
C THR A 115 -33.79 8.44 -39.62
N ASN A 116 -33.61 7.45 -38.75
CA ASN A 116 -33.49 7.65 -37.30
C ASN A 116 -32.17 7.10 -36.75
N TYR A 117 -31.74 7.64 -35.61
CA TYR A 117 -30.54 7.21 -34.88
C TYR A 117 -30.94 6.48 -33.60
N SER A 118 -30.33 5.33 -33.35
CA SER A 118 -30.38 4.64 -32.07
C SER A 118 -29.01 4.70 -31.41
N ALA A 119 -28.99 4.97 -30.11
CA ALA A 119 -27.78 4.94 -29.30
C ALA A 119 -27.92 3.82 -28.27
N SER A 120 -26.86 3.03 -28.12
CA SER A 120 -26.74 2.02 -27.08
C SER A 120 -25.43 2.25 -26.33
N SER A 121 -25.46 1.99 -25.03
CA SER A 121 -24.26 1.98 -24.21
C SER A 121 -24.26 0.74 -23.33
N GLY A 122 -23.08 0.20 -23.07
CA GLY A 122 -22.86 -0.92 -22.19
C GLY A 122 -21.51 -0.79 -21.51
N SER A 123 -21.33 -1.48 -20.39
CA SER A 123 -20.04 -1.62 -19.75
C SER A 123 -19.66 -3.09 -19.68
N ILE A 124 -18.36 -3.35 -19.81
CA ILE A 124 -17.75 -4.65 -19.57
C ILE A 124 -16.79 -4.49 -18.41
N SER A 125 -16.84 -5.43 -17.47
CA SER A 125 -15.84 -5.54 -16.43
C SER A 125 -15.50 -7.01 -16.21
N GLY A 126 -14.25 -7.26 -15.85
CA GLY A 126 -13.78 -8.62 -15.61
C GLY A 126 -12.47 -8.65 -14.86
N ARG A 127 -12.08 -9.88 -14.51
CA ARG A 127 -10.83 -10.17 -13.81
C ARG A 127 -10.07 -11.22 -14.60
N VAL A 128 -8.79 -10.97 -14.84
CA VAL A 128 -7.85 -11.91 -15.46
C VAL A 128 -6.82 -12.29 -14.42
N VAL A 129 -6.58 -13.59 -14.24
CA VAL A 129 -5.48 -14.09 -13.43
C VAL A 129 -4.26 -14.19 -14.34
N LEU A 130 -3.25 -13.36 -14.10
CA LEU A 130 -1.98 -13.39 -14.80
C LEU A 130 -1.15 -14.57 -14.32
N PRO A 131 -0.43 -15.28 -15.21
CA PRO A 131 0.49 -16.33 -14.79
C PRO A 131 1.56 -15.74 -13.88
N GLN A 132 1.91 -16.46 -12.82
CA GLN A 132 3.03 -16.05 -11.98
C GLN A 132 4.34 -16.30 -12.75
N SER A 133 4.94 -15.24 -13.30
CA SER A 133 6.32 -15.31 -13.80
C SER A 133 7.30 -15.08 -12.66
N ASP A 134 8.32 -15.92 -12.57
CA ASP A 134 9.46 -15.69 -11.68
C ASP A 134 10.25 -14.46 -12.15
N LEU A 135 10.80 -13.69 -11.22
CA LEU A 135 11.64 -12.54 -11.58
C LEU A 135 13.07 -13.01 -11.82
N PHE A 136 13.51 -12.96 -13.08
CA PHE A 136 14.88 -13.27 -13.46
C PHE A 136 15.85 -12.19 -13.01
N VAL A 137 16.97 -12.60 -12.41
CA VAL A 137 18.08 -11.75 -11.99
C VAL A 137 19.38 -12.33 -12.55
N PRO A 138 19.98 -11.71 -13.58
CA PRO A 138 21.25 -12.15 -14.14
C PRO A 138 22.40 -12.18 -13.11
N PRO A 139 23.48 -12.93 -13.37
CA PRO A 139 24.73 -12.83 -12.61
C PRO A 139 25.23 -11.39 -12.50
N HIS A 140 25.86 -11.05 -11.39
CA HIS A 140 26.50 -9.74 -11.15
C HIS A 140 25.60 -8.54 -11.45
N SER A 141 24.30 -8.68 -11.17
CA SER A 141 23.30 -7.68 -11.52
C SER A 141 22.26 -7.52 -10.43
N LYS A 142 21.51 -6.42 -10.48
CA LYS A 142 20.43 -6.14 -9.52
C LYS A 142 19.11 -5.83 -10.20
N VAL A 143 18.04 -6.16 -9.49
CA VAL A 143 16.67 -5.80 -9.84
C VAL A 143 16.00 -5.09 -8.67
N VAL A 144 15.07 -4.18 -8.98
CA VAL A 144 14.26 -3.48 -7.98
C VAL A 144 12.80 -3.83 -8.23
N TYR A 145 12.11 -4.32 -7.20
CA TYR A 145 10.72 -4.73 -7.30
C TYR A 145 9.91 -4.24 -6.09
N SER A 146 8.67 -3.81 -6.33
CA SER A 146 7.77 -3.27 -5.30
C SER A 146 6.41 -3.96 -5.38
N PRO A 147 6.28 -5.18 -4.84
CA PRO A 147 5.09 -6.01 -5.01
C PRO A 147 3.86 -5.50 -4.26
N MET A 148 4.05 -4.81 -3.12
CA MET A 148 2.97 -4.52 -2.18
C MET A 148 3.23 -3.23 -1.38
N ALA A 149 2.17 -2.65 -0.80
CA ALA A 149 2.22 -1.57 0.18
C ALA A 149 1.78 -2.06 1.56
N LEU A 150 2.48 -1.64 2.62
CA LEU A 150 2.18 -1.97 4.02
C LEU A 150 0.82 -1.45 4.49
N SER A 151 0.29 -0.41 3.85
CA SER A 151 -1.05 0.12 4.13
C SER A 151 -2.18 -0.89 3.94
N ARG A 152 -1.94 -2.02 3.26
CA ARG A 152 -2.88 -3.14 3.14
C ARG A 152 -3.04 -3.95 4.43
N ILE A 153 -2.06 -3.88 5.34
CA ILE A 153 -2.00 -4.68 6.58
C ILE A 153 -1.82 -3.81 7.84
N LEU A 154 -1.47 -2.53 7.69
CA LEU A 154 -1.31 -1.62 8.82
C LEU A 154 -2.67 -1.16 9.37
N ASN A 155 -2.90 -1.37 10.66
CA ASN A 155 -4.05 -0.81 11.37
C ASN A 155 -3.70 0.56 11.98
N LEU A 156 -4.45 1.60 11.60
CA LEU A 156 -4.26 2.97 12.09
C LEU A 156 -5.31 3.41 13.12
N ASP A 157 -6.14 2.49 13.62
CA ASP A 157 -7.13 2.77 14.67
C ASP A 157 -6.48 2.88 16.06
N ILE A 158 -5.65 3.90 16.21
CA ILE A 158 -4.88 4.16 17.43
C ILE A 158 -5.62 5.21 18.28
N PRO A 159 -5.97 4.90 19.53
CA PRO A 159 -6.66 5.84 20.41
C PRO A 159 -5.92 7.18 20.57
N ALA A 160 -6.68 8.28 20.47
CA ALA A 160 -6.12 9.63 20.46
C ALA A 160 -5.33 9.99 21.73
N TYR A 161 -5.65 9.37 22.88
CA TYR A 161 -5.00 9.65 24.17
C TYR A 161 -3.58 9.09 24.26
N LEU A 162 -3.20 8.12 23.40
CA LEU A 162 -1.84 7.56 23.37
C LEU A 162 -0.84 8.48 22.68
N TYR A 163 -1.33 9.44 21.87
CA TYR A 163 -0.48 10.38 21.16
C TYR A 163 0.07 11.46 22.09
N ARG A 164 1.37 11.68 22.01
CA ARG A 164 2.09 12.80 22.63
C ARG A 164 2.33 13.91 21.61
N LYS A 165 2.60 15.12 22.08
CA LYS A 165 2.99 16.24 21.21
C LYS A 165 4.51 16.40 21.19
N ARG A 166 5.07 16.69 20.02
CA ARG A 166 6.46 17.09 19.82
C ARG A 166 6.48 18.21 18.79
N ASP A 167 7.35 19.19 18.98
CA ASP A 167 7.56 20.24 18.00
C ASP A 167 8.56 19.80 16.94
N ILE A 168 8.22 20.03 15.67
CA ILE A 168 9.07 19.81 14.51
C ILE A 168 9.15 21.12 13.71
N GLY A 169 10.32 21.77 13.77
CA GLY A 169 10.49 23.10 13.19
C GLY A 169 9.52 24.13 13.79
N LEU A 170 8.60 24.65 12.97
CA LEU A 170 7.62 25.68 13.35
C LEU A 170 6.23 25.11 13.69
N SER A 171 6.07 23.78 13.77
CA SER A 171 4.76 23.14 13.95
C SER A 171 4.80 22.06 15.02
N SER A 172 3.70 21.89 15.74
CA SER A 172 3.55 20.80 16.72
C SER A 172 2.82 19.62 16.08
N VAL A 173 3.37 18.42 16.21
CA VAL A 173 2.78 17.19 15.69
C VAL A 173 2.42 16.22 16.80
N ARG A 174 1.48 15.32 16.50
CA ARG A 174 1.10 14.23 17.40
C ARG A 174 1.90 13.00 17.02
N PHE A 175 2.60 12.38 17.95
CA PHE A 175 3.40 11.19 17.70
C PHE A 175 3.18 10.13 18.78
N ILE A 176 3.50 8.89 18.43
CA ILE A 176 3.54 7.75 19.33
C ILE A 176 4.74 6.89 18.94
N ASN A 177 5.43 6.35 19.93
CA ASN A 177 6.52 5.38 19.73
C ASN A 177 6.03 4.02 20.17
N PHE A 178 6.52 2.98 19.51
CA PHE A 178 6.21 1.61 19.79
C PHE A 178 7.50 0.81 19.98
N THR A 179 7.37 -0.21 20.80
CA THR A 179 8.25 -1.37 20.93
C THR A 179 7.78 -2.48 19.99
N GLU A 180 8.48 -3.60 19.97
CA GLU A 180 8.08 -4.75 19.18
C GLU A 180 6.77 -5.37 19.68
N GLU A 181 6.47 -5.22 20.98
CA GLU A 181 5.34 -5.86 21.65
C GLU A 181 4.03 -5.08 21.53
N ASP A 182 4.10 -3.75 21.39
CA ASP A 182 2.92 -2.86 21.34
C ASP A 182 2.75 -2.14 19.99
N THR A 183 3.53 -2.56 18.98
CA THR A 183 3.44 -2.04 17.61
C THR A 183 2.07 -2.31 16.98
N PRO A 184 1.53 -1.36 16.18
CA PRO A 184 0.30 -1.57 15.42
C PRO A 184 0.49 -2.53 14.23
N LEU A 185 1.74 -2.87 13.89
CA LEU A 185 2.08 -3.83 12.87
C LEU A 185 3.46 -4.43 13.14
N LYS A 186 3.49 -5.74 13.34
CA LYS A 186 4.69 -6.57 13.24
C LYS A 186 4.55 -7.47 12.02
N PHE A 187 5.59 -7.54 11.20
CA PHE A 187 5.56 -8.36 10.01
C PHE A 187 6.91 -8.96 9.68
N ARG A 188 6.87 -10.07 8.95
CA ARG A 188 8.03 -10.82 8.50
C ARG A 188 8.00 -10.91 6.98
N SER A 189 9.07 -10.49 6.34
CA SER A 189 9.27 -10.68 4.91
C SER A 189 9.91 -12.05 4.68
N TYR A 190 9.23 -12.93 3.96
CA TYR A 190 9.74 -14.24 3.56
C TYR A 190 9.94 -14.23 2.05
N LEU A 191 11.20 -14.17 1.59
CA LEU A 191 11.57 -14.07 0.19
C LEU A 191 12.38 -15.30 -0.23
N THR A 192 11.89 -16.03 -1.22
CA THR A 192 12.55 -17.22 -1.77
C THR A 192 13.21 -16.88 -3.11
N ILE A 193 14.51 -17.13 -3.20
CA ILE A 193 15.30 -17.00 -4.43
C ILE A 193 15.86 -18.37 -4.81
N VAL A 194 15.72 -18.74 -6.08
CA VAL A 194 16.12 -20.04 -6.63
C VAL A 194 17.26 -19.83 -7.61
N ASN A 195 18.37 -20.56 -7.44
CA ASN A 195 19.45 -20.58 -8.42
C ASN A 195 19.01 -21.37 -9.67
N ASP A 196 19.28 -20.83 -10.86
CA ASP A 196 18.83 -21.47 -12.11
C ASP A 196 19.58 -22.77 -12.42
N ARG A 197 20.86 -22.85 -12.07
CA ARG A 197 21.74 -23.96 -12.43
C ARG A 197 21.48 -25.20 -11.58
N ASP A 198 21.54 -25.05 -10.26
CA ASP A 198 21.47 -26.18 -9.31
C ASP A 198 20.11 -26.31 -8.61
N LYS A 199 19.21 -25.33 -8.82
CA LYS A 199 17.87 -25.25 -8.20
C LYS A 199 17.91 -25.14 -6.67
N SER A 200 19.06 -24.80 -6.10
CA SER A 200 19.20 -24.48 -4.68
C SER A 200 18.36 -23.26 -4.32
N GLN A 201 17.92 -23.21 -3.07
CA GLN A 201 17.04 -22.15 -2.56
C GLN A 201 17.75 -21.37 -1.48
N THR A 202 17.72 -20.05 -1.63
CA THR A 202 18.13 -19.10 -0.60
C THR A 202 16.88 -18.38 -0.13
N VAL A 203 16.61 -18.47 1.17
CA VAL A 203 15.48 -17.80 1.82
C VAL A 203 16.01 -16.63 2.65
N PHE A 204 15.42 -15.47 2.44
CA PHE A 204 15.56 -14.31 3.30
C PHE A 204 14.31 -14.18 4.14
N GLU A 205 14.49 -14.26 5.45
CA GLU A 205 13.41 -14.19 6.44
C GLU A 205 13.77 -13.12 7.45
N ASP A 206 13.19 -11.93 7.26
CA ASP A 206 13.57 -10.71 7.97
C ASP A 206 12.34 -10.09 8.64
N VAL A 207 12.44 -9.76 9.93
CA VAL A 207 11.35 -9.23 10.76
C VAL A 207 11.46 -7.72 10.94
N PHE A 208 10.31 -7.06 10.82
CA PHE A 208 10.14 -5.61 10.90
C PHE A 208 8.92 -5.24 11.74
N PHE A 209 8.92 -4.02 12.27
CA PHE A 209 7.78 -3.45 12.98
C PHE A 209 7.71 -1.93 12.78
N ILE A 210 6.57 -1.33 13.09
CA ILE A 210 6.41 0.12 13.11
C ILE A 210 6.85 0.66 14.46
N SER A 211 7.91 1.46 14.49
CA SER A 211 8.51 2.01 15.71
C SER A 211 7.98 3.41 16.08
N GLU A 212 7.49 4.17 15.11
CA GLU A 212 6.92 5.51 15.35
C GLU A 212 5.80 5.79 14.34
N ILE A 213 4.74 6.45 14.81
CA ILE A 213 3.72 7.05 13.96
C ILE A 213 3.55 8.52 14.33
N ILE A 214 3.64 9.39 13.33
CA ILE A 214 3.38 10.83 13.43
C ILE A 214 2.08 11.16 12.66
N LYS A 215 1.10 11.70 13.37
CA LYS A 215 -0.21 12.09 12.86
C LYS A 215 -0.30 13.61 12.65
N THR A 216 -0.68 14.03 11.45
CA THR A 216 -0.89 15.44 11.09
C THR A 216 -2.23 15.65 10.36
N GLY A 217 -2.80 16.85 10.49
CA GLY A 217 -4.04 17.24 9.80
C GLY A 217 -3.82 17.83 8.40
N SER A 218 -2.57 17.93 7.97
CA SER A 218 -2.14 18.38 6.64
C SER A 218 -0.79 17.78 6.33
N LYS A 219 -0.45 17.70 5.03
CA LYS A 219 0.88 17.27 4.60
C LYS A 219 1.93 18.20 5.22
N ASN A 220 2.98 17.62 5.80
CA ASN A 220 4.07 18.35 6.43
C ASN A 220 5.33 18.27 5.55
N ASP A 221 5.93 19.40 5.22
CA ASP A 221 7.07 19.45 4.29
C ASP A 221 8.34 18.79 4.85
N LEU A 222 8.61 18.94 6.15
CA LEU A 222 9.79 18.33 6.79
C LEU A 222 9.66 16.80 6.77
N LEU A 223 8.52 16.28 7.23
CA LEU A 223 8.27 14.83 7.22
C LEU A 223 8.22 14.27 5.80
N SER A 224 7.70 15.04 4.84
CA SER A 224 7.68 14.61 3.44
C SER A 224 9.08 14.58 2.82
N ARG A 225 10.01 15.45 3.24
CA ARG A 225 11.42 15.37 2.86
C ARG A 225 12.10 14.17 3.48
N ASP A 226 11.80 13.87 4.74
CA ASP A 226 12.32 12.67 5.40
C ASP A 226 11.90 11.40 4.64
N VAL A 227 10.63 11.28 4.25
CA VAL A 227 10.14 10.16 3.40
C VAL A 227 10.90 10.06 2.06
N GLN A 228 11.31 11.18 1.47
CA GLN A 228 12.04 11.17 0.20
C GLN A 228 13.50 10.73 0.36
N GLN A 229 14.10 10.99 1.52
CA GLN A 229 15.51 10.71 1.80
C GLN A 229 15.72 9.38 2.52
N ARG A 230 14.70 8.88 3.20
CA ARG A 230 14.79 7.69 4.05
C ARG A 230 13.97 6.53 3.52
N GLY A 231 14.61 5.37 3.43
CA GLY A 231 14.03 4.09 3.07
C GLY A 231 13.29 3.39 4.20
N ASP A 232 13.22 3.94 5.41
CA ASP A 232 12.45 3.38 6.52
C ASP A 232 11.24 4.23 6.93
N ILE A 233 10.93 5.30 6.20
CA ILE A 233 9.77 6.15 6.48
C ILE A 233 8.84 6.19 5.28
N PHE A 234 7.56 5.98 5.53
CA PHE A 234 6.50 6.17 4.55
C PHE A 234 5.37 7.00 5.13
N TYR A 235 4.39 7.35 4.29
CA TYR A 235 3.17 7.98 4.77
C TYR A 235 1.90 7.36 4.19
N ILE A 236 0.81 7.49 4.94
CA ILE A 236 -0.54 7.13 4.52
C ILE A 236 -1.41 8.38 4.61
N GLU A 237 -2.27 8.55 3.61
CA GLU A 237 -3.29 9.58 3.56
C GLU A 237 -4.67 8.97 3.76
N ILE A 238 -5.43 9.49 4.72
CA ILE A 238 -6.84 9.12 4.97
C ILE A 238 -7.70 10.37 4.76
N VAL A 239 -8.63 10.29 3.81
CA VAL A 239 -9.56 11.38 3.50
C VAL A 239 -10.86 11.17 4.26
N ASN A 240 -11.13 11.99 5.29
CA ASN A 240 -12.40 11.93 6.01
C ASN A 240 -13.45 12.76 5.27
N ARG A 241 -14.35 12.10 4.54
CA ARG A 241 -15.62 12.72 4.11
C ARG A 241 -16.66 12.46 5.20
N ASN A 242 -17.23 13.52 5.78
CA ASN A 242 -18.10 13.41 6.95
C ASN A 242 -19.34 12.51 6.69
N ALA A 243 -19.59 11.66 7.69
CA ALA A 243 -20.85 10.98 8.04
C ALA A 243 -21.37 9.87 7.11
N VAL A 244 -20.62 8.78 6.92
CA VAL A 244 -20.98 7.39 7.29
C VAL A 244 -19.67 6.60 7.22
N THR A 245 -19.30 5.94 8.32
CA THR A 245 -18.21 4.98 8.52
C THR A 245 -17.63 4.32 7.25
N ALA A 246 -16.43 4.76 6.84
CA ALA A 246 -15.37 3.96 6.24
C ALA A 246 -14.15 4.88 6.01
N GLY A 247 -13.09 4.73 6.82
CA GLY A 247 -11.81 5.41 6.58
C GLY A 247 -11.20 4.87 5.30
N TRP A 248 -11.30 5.62 4.20
CA TRP A 248 -10.71 5.23 2.93
C TRP A 248 -9.19 5.42 3.00
N ILE A 249 -8.44 4.32 3.04
CA ILE A 249 -6.99 4.33 2.82
C ILE A 249 -6.76 4.47 1.32
N VAL A 250 -6.22 5.60 0.87
CA VAL A 250 -5.76 5.72 -0.52
C VAL A 250 -4.39 5.05 -0.62
N ALA A 251 -4.39 3.71 -0.70
CA ALA A 251 -3.20 2.94 -1.02
C ALA A 251 -2.96 3.02 -2.53
N GLY A 252 -1.81 3.58 -2.94
CA GLY A 252 -1.46 3.81 -4.34
C GLY A 252 -1.37 2.53 -5.17
N ALA A 253 -2.50 2.10 -5.74
CA ALA A 253 -2.55 1.22 -6.90
C ALA A 253 -2.05 2.01 -8.11
N ALA A 254 -0.73 2.00 -8.33
CA ALA A 254 -0.13 2.52 -9.53
C ALA A 254 0.96 1.57 -10.01
N ALA A 255 0.52 0.47 -10.63
CA ALA A 255 1.21 -0.15 -11.75
C ALA A 255 0.15 -0.79 -12.66
N VAL A 256 -0.15 -0.08 -13.75
CA VAL A 256 -1.03 -0.44 -14.87
C VAL A 256 -2.53 -0.57 -14.54
N GLY A 257 -3.24 0.56 -14.72
CA GLY A 257 -4.67 0.55 -15.07
C GLY A 257 -5.67 0.42 -13.90
N GLY A 258 -5.96 1.55 -13.25
CA GLY A 258 -7.27 1.80 -12.64
C GLY A 258 -7.53 1.26 -11.22
N LEU A 259 -8.19 2.10 -10.43
CA LEU A 259 -8.84 1.87 -9.14
C LEU A 259 -7.94 1.83 -7.89
N ILE A 260 -8.10 2.91 -7.12
CA ILE A 260 -7.96 3.00 -5.66
C ILE A 260 -8.33 1.65 -5.01
N LEU A 261 -7.43 1.12 -4.18
CA LEU A 261 -7.66 -0.10 -3.41
C LEU A 261 -8.83 0.10 -2.44
N LEU A 262 -10.01 -0.31 -2.87
CA LEU A 262 -11.18 -0.51 -2.02
C LEU A 262 -10.98 -1.86 -1.28
N ALA A 263 -10.66 -1.81 0.01
CA ALA A 263 -10.94 -2.92 0.90
C ALA A 263 -12.31 -2.66 1.57
N PRO A 264 -13.39 -3.36 1.19
CA PRO A 264 -14.60 -3.33 1.99
C PRO A 264 -14.35 -4.14 3.27
N HIS A 265 -14.67 -3.54 4.42
CA HIS A 265 -14.88 -4.30 5.65
C HIS A 265 -16.09 -5.22 5.40
N MET A 266 -15.87 -6.53 5.28
CA MET A 266 -16.97 -7.48 5.34
C MET A 266 -17.41 -7.58 6.81
N PRO A 267 -18.71 -7.45 7.13
CA PRO A 267 -19.19 -7.84 8.44
C PRO A 267 -19.00 -9.36 8.58
N VAL A 268 -18.40 -9.79 9.68
CA VAL A 268 -18.33 -11.20 10.06
C VAL A 268 -19.75 -11.67 10.35
N GLU A 269 -20.31 -12.48 9.46
CA GLU A 269 -21.56 -13.18 9.71
C GLU A 269 -21.23 -14.33 10.69
N GLU A 270 -21.75 -14.24 11.91
CA GLU A 270 -21.63 -15.32 12.90
C GLU A 270 -22.27 -16.60 12.33
N PRO A 271 -21.56 -17.74 12.31
CA PRO A 271 -22.17 -18.99 11.91
C PRO A 271 -23.26 -19.37 12.91
N SER A 272 -24.49 -19.48 12.42
CA SER A 272 -25.61 -20.03 13.20
C SER A 272 -25.27 -21.44 13.68
N THR A 273 -25.20 -21.62 14.99
CA THR A 273 -25.05 -22.93 15.62
C THR A 273 -26.31 -23.76 15.36
N PRO A 274 -26.20 -24.99 14.81
CA PRO A 274 -27.34 -25.88 14.73
C PRO A 274 -27.76 -26.29 16.16
N ALA A 275 -29.05 -26.13 16.47
CA ALA A 275 -29.63 -26.72 17.66
C ALA A 275 -29.62 -28.25 17.50
N PHE A 276 -28.98 -28.93 18.45
CA PHE A 276 -29.18 -30.36 18.71
C PHE A 276 -30.42 -30.55 19.58
#